data_AF-A0A7W8TY95-F1
#
_entry.id   AF-A0A7W8TY95-F1
#
_cell.length_a   1.000
_cell.length_b   1.000
_cell.length_c   1.000
_cell.angle_alpha   90.00
_cell.angle_beta   90.00
_cell.angle_gamma   90.00
#
_symmetry.space_group_name_H-M   'P 1'
#
loop_
_entity.id
_entity.type
_entity.pdbx_description
1 polymer ?
#
loop_
_entity_poly.entity_id
_entity_poly.type
_entity_poly.pdbx_seq_one_letter_code
_entity_poly.pdbx_strand_id
1 'polypeptide(L)'
;MAEFPPNNNPNDPDDNDPMQEMFKRMFGGQLPPGFDPSALGMTPGQGADPVQMQAIFRQLQGLFGAMASGETGPVNWTLAQQSAREATAGQDPSLTTNAKAAVENATKLADLWLSQATSFGPVIQAPQALTRSEWVDKTMASWKRLTEPVAISVSQAMTAAMQAQVPEEMRAMMGGAQGMMQSLGGALFGSQLGAAVGALAQEVLGSTDIGLPLSGDRPALLPVNITGFGEGLDLPENEILLFVALRELAHMRLYHAVPWLKDHVIGAIEDYARGITIDTSHLDEALRGFDPSRPETMQDVFNEGLFTPQRSPAQEAALAKLETVLALIEGWVDEVVADAAVNLPSAGALRETMRRRRASGGPAEQAFASIVGLELRPRRLREASQFWAHLKQERGLEGRDAAWDAEDLMPTGEDLDDPAGFTSRRALVNASDEDLDAALDRLLSGGYEEQTESGDDSPSSDSGDAPDSGDEPTDPQDKPQG
;
A
#
# COMPACT_ATOMS: atom_id res chain seq x y z
N MET A 1 -66.67 44.28 2.60
CA MET A 1 -66.85 44.27 4.06
C MET A 1 -65.61 43.63 4.65
N ALA A 2 -64.98 44.31 5.60
CA ALA A 2 -63.78 43.85 6.29
C ALA A 2 -64.10 42.71 7.26
N GLU A 3 -63.14 41.82 7.52
CA GLU A 3 -63.00 41.09 8.77
C GLU A 3 -61.52 40.74 9.03
N PHE A 4 -61.14 40.84 10.30
CA PHE A 4 -59.79 41.04 10.86
C PHE A 4 -58.88 39.78 10.87
N PRO A 5 -57.55 39.94 10.99
CA PRO A 5 -56.59 38.83 11.03
C PRO A 5 -56.48 38.17 12.42
N PRO A 6 -56.04 36.89 12.53
CA PRO A 6 -55.69 36.32 13.82
C PRO A 6 -54.38 36.92 14.36
N ASN A 7 -54.44 37.13 15.67
CA ASN A 7 -53.56 37.89 16.54
C ASN A 7 -52.23 37.15 16.76
N ASN A 8 -51.10 37.75 16.42
CA ASN A 8 -49.77 37.21 16.73
C ASN A 8 -49.27 37.86 18.03
N ASN A 9 -49.47 37.19 19.16
CA ASN A 9 -49.03 37.66 20.47
C ASN A 9 -47.65 37.04 20.80
N PRO A 10 -46.57 37.82 20.89
CA PRO A 10 -45.19 37.30 20.98
C PRO A 10 -44.77 36.84 22.39
N ASN A 11 -45.72 36.46 23.25
CA ASN A 11 -45.47 36.06 24.64
C ASN A 11 -46.17 34.73 25.01
N ASP A 12 -46.39 33.85 24.04
CA ASP A 12 -46.85 32.49 24.31
C ASP A 12 -45.64 31.62 24.72
N PRO A 13 -45.63 30.95 25.90
CA PRO A 13 -44.47 30.18 26.37
C PRO A 13 -44.24 28.85 25.64
N ASP A 14 -44.99 28.56 24.58
CA ASP A 14 -45.04 27.24 23.92
C ASP A 14 -44.46 27.25 22.50
N ASP A 15 -43.46 28.11 22.25
CA ASP A 15 -42.67 28.07 21.02
C ASP A 15 -41.70 26.87 21.09
N ASN A 16 -42.25 25.70 20.76
CA ASN A 16 -41.52 24.44 20.73
C ASN A 16 -40.46 24.51 19.62
N ASP A 17 -39.19 24.54 20.06
CA ASP A 17 -38.01 24.50 19.20
C ASP A 17 -38.10 23.28 18.24
N PRO A 18 -38.07 23.46 16.91
CA PRO A 18 -38.25 22.38 15.94
C PRO A 18 -37.24 21.22 16.10
N MET A 19 -36.10 21.49 16.72
CA MET A 19 -35.10 20.48 17.11
C MET A 19 -35.59 19.57 18.24
N GLN A 20 -36.31 20.09 19.24
CA GLN A 20 -36.86 19.27 20.32
C GLN A 20 -37.92 18.29 19.82
N GLU A 21 -38.72 18.69 18.83
CA GLU A 21 -39.72 17.81 18.21
C GLU A 21 -39.06 16.70 17.37
N MET A 22 -37.97 17.02 16.68
CA MET A 22 -37.17 16.05 15.93
C MET A 22 -36.50 15.05 16.87
N PHE A 23 -35.95 15.52 17.99
CA PHE A 23 -35.30 14.69 19.00
C PHE A 23 -36.29 13.78 19.74
N LYS A 24 -37.49 14.30 20.07
CA LYS A 24 -38.59 13.52 20.65
C LYS A 24 -39.11 12.44 19.71
N ARG A 25 -39.19 12.72 18.40
CA ARG A 25 -39.58 11.73 17.38
C ARG A 25 -38.53 10.66 17.15
N MET A 26 -37.25 10.98 17.30
CA MET A 26 -36.15 10.05 17.09
C MET A 26 -35.90 9.12 18.29
N PHE A 27 -36.11 9.61 19.52
CA PHE A 27 -35.83 8.85 20.76
C PHE A 27 -37.09 8.50 21.58
N GLY A 28 -38.28 8.61 20.99
CA GLY A 28 -39.53 8.16 21.63
C GLY A 28 -39.89 8.90 22.93
N GLY A 29 -39.38 10.12 23.13
CA GLY A 29 -39.70 10.96 24.28
C GLY A 29 -38.98 10.62 25.60
N GLN A 30 -38.03 9.68 25.63
CA GLN A 30 -37.20 9.41 26.81
C GLN A 30 -35.71 9.36 26.45
N LEU A 31 -34.92 10.21 27.09
CA LEU A 31 -33.47 10.17 27.01
C LEU A 31 -32.95 8.92 27.75
N PRO A 32 -31.92 8.23 27.23
CA PRO A 32 -31.23 7.17 27.96
C PRO A 32 -30.68 7.70 29.29
N PRO A 33 -30.78 6.94 30.40
CA PRO A 33 -30.20 7.37 31.67
C PRO A 33 -28.67 7.52 31.51
N GLY A 34 -28.17 8.74 31.73
CA GLY A 34 -26.75 9.09 31.62
C GLY A 34 -26.39 9.95 30.40
N PHE A 35 -27.33 10.30 29.52
CA PHE A 35 -27.07 11.22 28.43
C PHE A 35 -27.19 12.69 28.90
N ASP A 36 -26.05 13.38 29.04
CA ASP A 36 -25.99 14.81 29.39
C ASP A 36 -25.81 15.65 28.11
N PRO A 37 -26.85 16.37 27.64
CA PRO A 37 -26.78 17.21 26.44
C PRO A 37 -25.75 18.36 26.55
N SER A 38 -25.28 18.67 27.76
CA SER A 38 -24.23 19.66 28.01
C SER A 38 -22.85 19.22 27.51
N ALA A 39 -22.61 17.89 27.41
CA ALA A 39 -21.33 17.31 26.99
C ALA A 39 -21.05 17.48 25.48
N LEU A 40 -22.07 17.81 24.69
CA LEU A 40 -21.96 18.13 23.25
C LEU A 40 -21.52 19.58 22.99
N GLY A 41 -21.11 20.33 24.02
CA GLY A 41 -20.67 21.72 23.88
C GLY A 41 -21.79 22.70 23.53
N MET A 42 -23.05 22.28 23.63
CA MET A 42 -24.21 23.13 23.38
C MET A 42 -24.71 23.74 24.70
N THR A 43 -24.20 24.93 25.03
CA THR A 43 -24.71 25.74 26.14
C THR A 43 -26.14 26.18 25.82
N PRO A 44 -27.14 25.93 26.69
CA PRO A 44 -28.51 26.38 26.45
C PRO A 44 -28.55 27.91 26.32
N GLY A 45 -28.93 28.42 25.15
CA GLY A 45 -29.06 29.86 24.88
C GLY A 45 -27.99 30.48 23.97
N GLN A 46 -26.95 29.75 23.58
CA GLN A 46 -26.11 30.13 22.44
C GLN A 46 -26.51 29.26 21.25
N GLY A 47 -27.28 29.82 20.33
CA GLY A 47 -27.62 29.13 19.08
C GLY A 47 -26.34 28.69 18.38
N ALA A 48 -26.25 27.40 18.07
CA ALA A 48 -25.18 26.88 17.22
C ALA A 48 -25.14 27.72 15.94
N ASP A 49 -23.96 28.21 15.59
CA ASP A 49 -23.75 29.08 14.42
C ASP A 49 -24.45 28.45 13.19
N PRO A 50 -25.37 29.14 12.50
CA PRO A 50 -26.14 28.57 11.38
C PRO A 50 -25.27 27.89 10.33
N VAL A 51 -24.03 28.37 10.16
CA VAL A 51 -23.04 27.79 9.25
C VAL A 51 -22.49 26.46 9.76
N GLN A 52 -22.21 26.34 11.07
CA GLN A 52 -21.80 25.08 11.69
C GLN A 52 -22.93 24.05 11.71
N MET A 53 -24.17 24.48 11.98
CA MET A 53 -25.34 23.60 11.88
C MET A 53 -25.54 23.08 10.46
N GLN A 54 -25.34 23.91 9.43
CA GLN A 54 -25.39 23.45 8.04
C GLN A 54 -24.26 22.48 7.67
N ALA A 55 -23.07 22.66 8.22
CA ALA A 55 -21.96 21.73 8.02
C ALA A 55 -22.23 20.38 8.70
N ILE A 56 -22.69 20.39 9.95
CA ILE A 56 -23.09 19.20 10.70
C ILE A 56 -24.25 18.49 10.00
N PHE A 57 -25.24 19.23 9.51
CA PHE A 57 -26.39 18.66 8.80
C PHE A 57 -25.97 17.99 7.48
N ARG A 58 -25.06 18.61 6.71
CA ARG A 58 -24.49 17.97 5.51
C ARG A 58 -23.71 16.69 5.84
N GLN A 59 -22.93 16.70 6.91
CA GLN A 59 -22.20 15.52 7.39
C GLN A 59 -23.15 14.39 7.83
N LEU A 60 -24.22 14.72 8.56
CA LEU A 60 -25.26 13.79 8.97
C LEU A 60 -26.07 13.24 7.78
N GLN A 61 -26.36 14.07 6.78
CA GLN A 61 -27.02 13.63 5.55
C GLN A 61 -26.14 12.68 4.74
N GLY A 62 -24.82 12.93 4.67
CA GLY A 62 -23.85 12.02 4.04
C GLY A 62 -23.77 10.68 4.79
N LEU A 63 -23.74 10.71 6.12
CA LEU A 63 -23.74 9.50 6.96
C LEU A 63 -25.03 8.69 6.77
N PHE A 64 -26.20 9.36 6.78
CA PHE A 64 -27.50 8.70 6.62
C PHE A 64 -27.70 8.18 5.19
N GLY A 65 -27.21 8.91 4.18
CA GLY A 65 -27.18 8.47 2.79
C GLY A 65 -26.33 7.21 2.59
N ALA A 66 -25.16 7.14 3.23
CA ALA A 66 -24.29 5.96 3.21
C ALA A 66 -24.87 4.76 3.98
N MET A 67 -25.59 5.01 5.07
CA MET A 67 -26.32 3.95 5.79
C MET A 67 -27.54 3.45 5.01
N ALA A 68 -28.24 4.34 4.28
CA ALA A 68 -29.40 3.99 3.47
C ALA A 68 -29.03 3.32 2.13
N SER A 69 -27.83 3.57 1.59
CA SER A 69 -27.31 2.91 0.39
C SER A 69 -26.80 1.48 0.64
N GLY A 70 -26.72 1.04 1.89
CA GLY A 70 -26.20 -0.27 2.25
C GLY A 70 -24.68 -0.40 2.09
N GLU A 71 -23.95 0.70 1.92
CA GLU A 71 -22.48 0.73 1.96
C GLU A 71 -21.97 0.71 3.42
N THR A 72 -22.41 -0.27 4.21
CA THR A 72 -21.81 -0.57 5.52
C THR A 72 -20.60 -1.48 5.29
N GLY A 73 -19.54 -0.89 4.76
CA GLY A 73 -18.25 -1.55 4.56
C GLY A 73 -17.19 -1.05 5.55
N PRO A 74 -16.02 -1.73 5.62
CA PRO A 74 -14.87 -1.28 6.41
C PRO A 74 -14.35 0.11 5.99
N VAL A 75 -14.74 0.59 4.80
CA VAL A 75 -14.43 1.92 4.27
C VAL A 75 -15.67 2.50 3.60
N ASN A 76 -15.97 3.77 3.90
CA ASN A 76 -16.97 4.54 3.17
C ASN A 76 -16.33 5.21 1.94
N TRP A 77 -16.42 4.55 0.79
CA TRP A 77 -15.81 5.00 -0.47
C TRP A 77 -16.46 6.25 -1.05
N THR A 78 -17.77 6.43 -0.83
CA THR A 78 -18.48 7.65 -1.24
C THR A 78 -17.91 8.87 -0.52
N LEU A 79 -17.71 8.77 0.80
CA LEU A 79 -17.09 9.83 1.60
C LEU A 79 -15.62 10.04 1.24
N ALA A 80 -14.87 8.96 0.95
CA ALA A 80 -13.50 9.07 0.48
C ALA A 80 -13.40 9.87 -0.83
N GLN A 81 -14.25 9.57 -1.81
CA GLN A 81 -14.28 10.31 -3.07
C GLN A 81 -14.67 11.78 -2.86
N GLN A 82 -15.64 12.05 -1.98
CA GLN A 82 -16.02 13.42 -1.65
C GLN A 82 -14.86 14.19 -1.00
N SER A 83 -14.24 13.64 0.05
CA SER A 83 -13.11 14.27 0.74
C SER A 83 -11.92 14.50 -0.19
N ALA A 84 -11.64 13.56 -1.11
CA ALA A 84 -10.57 13.74 -2.10
C ALA A 84 -10.85 14.90 -3.06
N ARG A 85 -12.09 15.04 -3.54
CA ARG A 85 -12.50 16.16 -4.42
C ARG A 85 -12.51 17.50 -3.69
N GLU A 86 -12.89 17.52 -2.43
CA GLU A 86 -12.82 18.73 -1.60
C GLU A 86 -11.37 19.17 -1.40
N ALA A 87 -10.44 18.25 -1.20
CA ALA A 87 -9.01 18.54 -1.07
C ALA A 87 -8.36 19.05 -2.37
N THR A 88 -8.92 18.78 -3.55
CA THR A 88 -8.43 19.34 -4.83
C THR A 88 -9.21 20.60 -5.27
N ALA A 89 -10.27 20.98 -4.56
CA ALA A 89 -11.15 22.07 -4.96
C ALA A 89 -10.43 23.43 -4.94
N GLY A 90 -10.64 24.24 -5.99
CA GLY A 90 -10.13 25.61 -6.09
C GLY A 90 -8.64 25.76 -6.43
N GLN A 91 -7.90 24.65 -6.54
CA GLN A 91 -6.48 24.64 -6.86
C GLN A 91 -6.16 23.85 -8.14
N ASP A 92 -7.16 23.60 -8.98
CA ASP A 92 -7.04 22.70 -10.13
C ASP A 92 -7.46 23.42 -11.44
N PRO A 93 -6.54 24.13 -12.12
CA PRO A 93 -6.87 24.87 -13.31
C PRO A 93 -7.18 23.95 -14.49
N SER A 94 -8.11 24.37 -15.36
CA SER A 94 -8.45 23.63 -16.57
C SER A 94 -7.26 23.48 -17.51
N LEU A 95 -7.12 22.30 -18.11
CA LEU A 95 -6.05 22.01 -19.07
C LEU A 95 -6.21 22.80 -20.37
N THR A 96 -5.14 23.48 -20.77
CA THR A 96 -5.06 24.16 -22.08
C THR A 96 -4.79 23.15 -23.20
N THR A 97 -5.16 23.51 -24.44
CA THR A 97 -4.83 22.71 -25.63
C THR A 97 -3.31 22.49 -25.77
N ASN A 98 -2.52 23.51 -25.44
CA ASN A 98 -1.06 23.44 -25.51
C ASN A 98 -0.48 22.45 -24.49
N ALA A 99 -1.00 22.44 -23.26
CA ALA A 99 -0.56 21.48 -22.24
C ALA A 99 -0.84 20.03 -22.66
N LYS A 100 -2.01 19.77 -23.24
CA LYS A 100 -2.37 18.44 -23.77
C LYS A 100 -1.43 18.03 -24.91
N ALA A 101 -1.18 18.93 -25.86
CA ALA A 101 -0.27 18.67 -26.97
C ALA A 101 1.18 18.48 -26.51
N ALA A 102 1.63 19.21 -25.49
CA ALA A 102 2.97 19.07 -24.93
C ALA A 102 3.17 17.68 -24.30
N VAL A 103 2.21 17.20 -23.51
CA VAL A 103 2.21 15.83 -22.97
C VAL A 103 2.27 14.80 -24.10
N GLU A 104 1.38 14.93 -25.09
CA GLU A 104 1.35 13.98 -26.22
C GLU A 104 2.68 13.93 -26.98
N ASN A 105 3.28 15.08 -27.28
CA ASN A 105 4.56 15.16 -27.98
C ASN A 105 5.73 14.64 -27.14
N ALA A 106 5.78 14.99 -25.85
CA ALA A 106 6.81 14.51 -24.94
C ALA A 106 6.75 12.99 -24.77
N THR A 107 5.55 12.42 -24.60
CA THR A 107 5.37 10.96 -24.53
C THR A 107 5.79 10.27 -25.83
N LYS A 108 5.46 10.81 -27.01
CA LYS A 108 5.92 10.23 -28.30
C LYS A 108 7.45 10.20 -28.41
N LEU A 109 8.12 11.27 -27.98
CA LEU A 109 9.57 11.33 -27.98
C LEU A 109 10.18 10.38 -26.94
N ALA A 110 9.59 10.32 -25.74
CA ALA A 110 10.00 9.40 -24.69
C ALA A 110 9.88 7.94 -25.13
N ASP A 111 8.80 7.57 -25.82
CA ASP A 111 8.57 6.22 -26.34
C ASP A 111 9.64 5.81 -27.37
N LEU A 112 10.03 6.74 -28.26
CA LEU A 112 11.13 6.53 -29.20
C LEU A 112 12.46 6.28 -28.49
N TRP A 113 12.75 7.04 -27.43
CA TRP A 113 14.00 6.91 -26.69
C TRP A 113 14.05 5.63 -25.85
N LEU A 114 12.95 5.28 -25.16
CA LEU A 114 12.84 4.06 -24.38
C LEU A 114 12.99 2.79 -25.22
N SER A 115 12.60 2.83 -26.49
CA SER A 115 12.74 1.68 -27.39
C SER A 115 14.19 1.26 -27.65
N GLN A 116 15.18 2.07 -27.25
CA GLN A 116 16.60 1.71 -27.30
C GLN A 116 17.17 1.28 -25.95
N ALA A 117 16.40 1.45 -24.86
CA ALA A 117 16.85 1.27 -23.48
C ALA A 117 16.21 0.06 -22.77
N THR A 118 15.23 -0.60 -23.39
CA THR A 118 14.58 -1.81 -22.86
C THR A 118 14.08 -2.70 -24.01
N SER A 119 14.01 -4.01 -23.78
CA SER A 119 13.38 -4.97 -24.69
C SER A 119 11.84 -4.91 -24.63
N PHE A 120 11.26 -4.26 -23.62
CA PHE A 120 9.82 -4.13 -23.48
C PHE A 120 9.23 -3.19 -24.53
N GLY A 121 8.19 -3.68 -25.21
CA GLY A 121 7.52 -2.99 -26.31
C GLY A 121 6.84 -1.68 -25.90
N PRO A 122 6.49 -0.82 -26.88
CA PRO A 122 5.84 0.46 -26.64
C PRO A 122 4.42 0.31 -26.08
N VAL A 123 3.98 1.33 -25.35
CA VAL A 123 2.61 1.41 -24.84
C VAL A 123 1.70 1.85 -25.99
N ILE A 124 0.69 1.04 -26.31
CA ILE A 124 -0.22 1.29 -27.45
C ILE A 124 -1.24 2.38 -27.11
N GLN A 125 -1.58 2.50 -25.83
CA GLN A 125 -2.58 3.43 -25.33
C GLN A 125 -2.08 4.88 -25.40
N ALA A 126 -2.90 5.76 -25.96
CA ALA A 126 -2.58 7.18 -26.04
C ALA A 126 -2.44 7.79 -24.62
N PRO A 127 -1.42 8.65 -24.40
CA PRO A 127 -1.23 9.31 -23.11
C PRO A 127 -2.34 10.31 -22.83
N GLN A 128 -2.52 10.63 -21.55
CA GLN A 128 -3.49 11.61 -21.09
C GLN A 128 -2.82 12.68 -20.25
N ALA A 129 -3.11 13.95 -20.54
CA ALA A 129 -2.91 15.03 -19.58
C ALA A 129 -4.14 15.08 -18.67
N LEU A 130 -3.94 15.05 -17.35
CA LEU A 130 -5.01 15.07 -16.35
C LEU A 130 -4.93 16.33 -15.50
N THR A 131 -6.09 16.83 -15.07
CA THR A 131 -6.18 17.69 -13.89
C THR A 131 -6.02 16.87 -12.61
N ARG A 132 -5.81 17.52 -11.46
CA ARG A 132 -5.70 16.84 -10.15
C ARG A 132 -7.00 16.10 -9.81
N SER A 133 -8.15 16.72 -10.10
CA SER A 133 -9.47 16.13 -9.87
C SER A 133 -9.74 14.94 -10.80
N GLU A 134 -9.34 15.02 -12.07
CA GLU A 134 -9.43 13.88 -12.99
C GLU A 134 -8.52 12.72 -12.55
N TRP A 135 -7.35 13.01 -11.98
CA TRP A 135 -6.46 11.99 -11.41
C TRP A 135 -7.10 11.31 -10.20
N VAL A 136 -7.70 12.07 -9.27
CA VAL A 136 -8.44 11.49 -8.13
C VAL A 136 -9.51 10.51 -8.62
N ASP A 137 -10.34 10.95 -9.57
CA ASP A 137 -11.43 10.12 -10.10
C ASP A 137 -10.91 8.85 -10.81
N LYS A 138 -9.81 8.96 -11.57
CA LYS A 138 -9.23 7.83 -12.31
C LYS A 138 -8.46 6.85 -11.43
N THR A 139 -7.95 7.28 -10.28
CA THR A 139 -7.12 6.45 -9.39
C THR A 139 -7.89 5.81 -8.25
N MET A 140 -9.10 6.31 -7.91
CA MET A 140 -9.88 5.85 -6.76
C MET A 140 -10.13 4.33 -6.75
N ALA A 141 -10.36 3.71 -7.91
CA ALA A 141 -10.54 2.26 -8.00
C ALA A 141 -9.27 1.48 -7.60
N SER A 142 -8.09 1.97 -7.99
CA SER A 142 -6.80 1.38 -7.60
C SER A 142 -6.51 1.61 -6.12
N TRP A 143 -6.79 2.81 -5.60
CA TRP A 143 -6.69 3.09 -4.16
C TRP A 143 -7.55 2.16 -3.33
N LYS A 144 -8.80 1.92 -3.78
CA LYS A 144 -9.67 0.92 -3.16
C LYS A 144 -9.02 -0.44 -3.05
N ARG A 145 -8.51 -0.96 -4.16
CA ARG A 145 -7.86 -2.28 -4.17
C ARG A 145 -6.62 -2.35 -3.27
N LEU A 146 -5.86 -1.26 -3.17
CA LEU A 146 -4.63 -1.21 -2.38
C LEU A 146 -4.88 -1.07 -0.87
N THR A 147 -5.88 -0.30 -0.45
CA THR A 147 -6.07 0.04 0.97
C THR A 147 -7.19 -0.74 1.66
N GLU A 148 -8.11 -1.35 0.91
CA GLU A 148 -9.22 -2.13 1.48
C GLU A 148 -8.74 -3.32 2.34
N PRO A 149 -7.70 -4.11 1.96
CA PRO A 149 -7.18 -5.17 2.82
C PRO A 149 -6.68 -4.67 4.17
N VAL A 150 -6.02 -3.50 4.18
CA VAL A 150 -5.53 -2.86 5.39
C VAL A 150 -6.70 -2.41 6.27
N ALA A 151 -7.70 -1.74 5.69
CA ALA A 151 -8.87 -1.28 6.43
C ALA A 151 -9.66 -2.44 7.07
N ILE A 152 -9.84 -3.54 6.34
CA ILE A 152 -10.44 -4.78 6.85
C ILE A 152 -9.65 -5.29 8.05
N SER A 153 -8.33 -5.41 7.91
CA SER A 153 -7.47 -5.99 8.94
C SER A 153 -7.42 -5.12 10.21
N VAL A 154 -7.34 -3.79 10.06
CA VAL A 154 -7.39 -2.83 11.18
C VAL A 154 -8.73 -2.90 11.90
N SER A 155 -9.85 -2.93 11.17
CA SER A 155 -11.20 -3.03 11.74
C SER A 155 -11.39 -4.35 12.51
N GLN A 156 -10.90 -5.47 11.96
CA GLN A 156 -10.93 -6.77 12.62
C GLN A 156 -10.07 -6.79 13.88
N ALA A 157 -8.84 -6.25 13.82
CA ALA A 157 -7.94 -6.18 14.97
C ALA A 157 -8.54 -5.33 16.10
N MET A 158 -9.13 -4.18 15.77
CA MET A 158 -9.82 -3.33 16.75
C MET A 158 -11.05 -4.01 17.36
N THR A 159 -11.84 -4.71 16.54
CA THR A 159 -12.99 -5.47 17.02
C THR A 159 -12.56 -6.59 17.98
N ALA A 160 -11.51 -7.34 17.63
CA ALA A 160 -10.96 -8.40 18.47
C ALA A 160 -10.41 -7.85 19.79
N ALA A 161 -9.66 -6.75 19.74
CA ALA A 161 -9.12 -6.09 20.94
C ALA A 161 -10.22 -5.61 21.89
N MET A 162 -11.28 -5.00 21.35
CA MET A 162 -12.43 -4.57 22.16
C MET A 162 -13.18 -5.76 22.75
N GLN A 163 -13.42 -6.82 21.97
CA GLN A 163 -14.08 -8.03 22.46
C GLN A 163 -13.29 -8.71 23.58
N ALA A 164 -11.95 -8.67 23.55
CA ALA A 164 -11.10 -9.21 24.61
C ALA A 164 -11.26 -8.47 25.95
N GLN A 165 -11.64 -7.19 25.91
CA GLN A 165 -11.77 -6.33 27.10
C GLN A 165 -13.20 -6.26 27.65
N VAL A 166 -14.21 -6.58 26.84
CA VAL A 166 -15.62 -6.52 27.27
C VAL A 166 -15.97 -7.78 28.07
N PRO A 167 -16.49 -7.65 29.32
CA PRO A 167 -16.99 -8.78 30.10
C PRO A 167 -18.06 -9.59 29.36
N GLU A 168 -18.05 -10.91 29.55
CA GLU A 168 -18.93 -11.87 28.86
C GLU A 168 -20.41 -11.49 28.98
N GLU A 169 -20.83 -10.92 30.13
CA GLU A 169 -22.20 -10.52 30.43
C GLU A 169 -22.67 -9.30 29.62
N MET A 170 -21.75 -8.46 29.15
CA MET A 170 -22.06 -7.24 28.40
C MET A 170 -21.96 -7.41 26.87
N ARG A 171 -21.37 -8.51 26.38
CA ARG A 171 -21.23 -8.78 24.94
C ARG A 171 -22.57 -8.77 24.19
N ALA A 172 -23.62 -9.35 24.78
CA ALA A 172 -24.95 -9.40 24.17
C ALA A 172 -25.62 -8.03 24.06
N MET A 173 -25.28 -7.07 24.93
CA MET A 173 -25.83 -5.72 24.93
C MET A 173 -25.10 -4.79 23.93
N MET A 174 -23.88 -5.15 23.52
CA MET A 174 -23.00 -4.36 22.65
C MET A 174 -23.16 -4.65 21.15
N GLY A 175 -23.93 -5.67 20.74
CA GLY A 175 -24.05 -6.05 19.32
C GLY A 175 -24.57 -4.94 18.40
N GLY A 176 -25.52 -4.11 18.88
CA GLY A 176 -26.00 -2.95 18.12
C GLY A 176 -25.01 -1.78 18.07
N ALA A 177 -24.23 -1.59 19.16
CA ALA A 177 -23.18 -0.57 19.22
C ALA A 177 -21.98 -0.93 18.33
N GLN A 178 -21.69 -2.22 18.15
CA GLN A 178 -20.61 -2.71 17.29
C GLN A 178 -20.83 -2.32 15.82
N GLY A 179 -22.04 -2.51 15.28
CA GLY A 179 -22.35 -2.12 13.91
C GLY A 179 -22.27 -0.59 13.69
N MET A 180 -22.71 0.20 14.67
CA MET A 180 -22.59 1.66 14.63
C MET A 180 -21.12 2.12 14.67
N MET A 181 -20.31 1.49 15.52
CA MET A 181 -18.88 1.79 15.64
C MET A 181 -18.11 1.41 14.37
N GLN A 182 -18.45 0.28 13.73
CA GLN A 182 -17.86 -0.13 12.45
C GLN A 182 -18.23 0.87 11.34
N SER A 183 -19.48 1.32 11.26
CA SER A 183 -19.90 2.35 10.29
C SER A 183 -19.19 3.69 10.53
N LEU A 184 -19.03 4.11 11.80
CA LEU A 184 -18.29 5.32 12.16
C LEU A 184 -16.80 5.18 11.81
N GLY A 185 -16.19 4.04 12.11
CA GLY A 185 -14.80 3.72 11.77
C GLY A 185 -14.56 3.75 10.26
N GLY A 186 -15.45 3.12 9.48
CA GLY A 186 -15.38 3.13 8.02
C GLY A 186 -15.59 4.52 7.41
N ALA A 187 -16.44 5.36 8.00
CA ALA A 187 -16.59 6.76 7.60
C ALA A 187 -15.33 7.59 7.88
N LEU A 188 -14.76 7.46 9.09
CA LEU A 188 -13.53 8.17 9.47
C LEU A 188 -12.33 7.75 8.61
N PHE A 189 -12.16 6.43 8.39
CA PHE A 189 -11.12 5.92 7.51
C PHE A 189 -11.32 6.42 6.07
N GLY A 190 -12.55 6.33 5.55
CA GLY A 190 -12.88 6.82 4.21
C GLY A 190 -12.55 8.31 4.04
N SER A 191 -12.97 9.17 4.97
CA SER A 191 -12.68 10.61 4.89
C SER A 191 -11.19 10.91 4.95
N GLN A 192 -10.43 10.28 5.86
CA GLN A 192 -8.99 10.48 5.97
C GLN A 192 -8.24 9.98 4.72
N LEU A 193 -8.59 8.79 4.23
CA LEU A 193 -8.05 8.24 3.00
C LEU A 193 -8.31 9.18 1.82
N GLY A 194 -9.56 9.66 1.69
CA GLY A 194 -9.95 10.62 0.67
C GLY A 194 -9.10 11.90 0.72
N ALA A 195 -8.99 12.51 1.90
CA ALA A 195 -8.17 13.70 2.10
C ALA A 195 -6.70 13.46 1.72
N ALA A 196 -6.13 12.31 2.09
CA ALA A 196 -4.77 11.95 1.74
C ALA A 196 -4.58 11.74 0.22
N VAL A 197 -5.52 11.07 -0.45
CA VAL A 197 -5.53 10.93 -1.92
C VAL A 197 -5.64 12.28 -2.61
N GLY A 198 -6.47 13.19 -2.10
CA GLY A 198 -6.58 14.56 -2.62
C GLY A 198 -5.32 15.39 -2.40
N ALA A 199 -4.62 15.21 -1.27
CA ALA A 199 -3.31 15.81 -1.03
C ALA A 199 -2.25 15.24 -1.98
N LEU A 200 -2.22 13.92 -2.19
CA LEU A 200 -1.32 13.27 -3.14
C LEU A 200 -1.51 13.81 -4.56
N ALA A 201 -2.76 14.06 -4.98
CA ALA A 201 -3.07 14.63 -6.28
C ALA A 201 -2.42 16.00 -6.53
N GLN A 202 -2.03 16.73 -5.47
CA GLN A 202 -1.30 18.00 -5.59
C GLN A 202 0.20 17.83 -5.82
N GLU A 203 0.76 16.67 -5.47
CA GLU A 203 2.20 16.42 -5.52
C GLU A 203 2.60 15.52 -6.70
N VAL A 204 1.79 14.51 -7.06
CA VAL A 204 2.12 13.54 -8.11
C VAL A 204 2.29 14.19 -9.49
N LEU A 205 3.23 13.70 -10.29
CA LEU A 205 3.54 14.21 -11.63
C LEU A 205 2.82 13.41 -12.74
N GLY A 206 2.40 12.19 -12.42
CA GLY A 206 1.73 11.23 -13.29
C GLY A 206 1.00 10.12 -12.51
N SER A 207 0.68 9.03 -13.19
CA SER A 207 -0.10 7.93 -12.60
C SER A 207 0.73 6.91 -11.84
N THR A 208 2.04 6.91 -12.08
CA THR A 208 2.99 5.92 -11.54
C THR A 208 3.90 6.47 -10.44
N ASP A 209 3.64 7.68 -9.93
CA ASP A 209 4.43 8.32 -8.85
C ASP A 209 4.45 7.56 -7.54
N ILE A 210 3.75 6.45 -7.34
CA ILE A 210 3.92 5.59 -6.16
C ILE A 210 4.42 4.17 -6.51
N GLY A 211 5.00 4.01 -7.71
CA GLY A 211 5.54 2.75 -8.21
C GLY A 211 4.49 1.82 -8.83
N LEU A 212 3.22 2.22 -8.92
CA LEU A 212 2.10 1.45 -9.45
C LEU A 212 1.27 2.27 -10.46
N PRO A 213 0.75 1.69 -11.55
CA PRO A 213 -0.10 2.39 -12.51
C PRO A 213 -1.51 2.58 -11.96
N LEU A 214 -1.73 3.72 -11.30
CA LEU A 214 -2.98 3.95 -10.56
C LEU A 214 -4.17 4.32 -11.45
N SER A 215 -3.96 4.97 -12.59
CA SER A 215 -5.04 5.42 -13.48
C SER A 215 -5.42 4.42 -14.57
N GLY A 216 -5.06 3.14 -14.40
CA GLY A 216 -5.26 2.07 -15.37
C GLY A 216 -4.14 1.99 -16.41
N ASP A 217 -4.43 1.41 -17.58
CA ASP A 217 -3.41 1.05 -18.57
C ASP A 217 -3.00 2.21 -19.49
N ARG A 218 -3.45 3.44 -19.20
CA ARG A 218 -3.09 4.63 -19.99
C ARG A 218 -2.06 5.45 -19.24
N PRO A 219 -0.91 5.78 -19.86
CA PRO A 219 0.04 6.72 -19.28
C PRO A 219 -0.67 8.05 -19.02
N ALA A 220 -0.49 8.61 -17.83
CA ALA A 220 -1.10 9.88 -17.49
C ALA A 220 -0.13 10.80 -16.76
N LEU A 221 -0.13 12.08 -17.15
CA LEU A 221 0.71 13.13 -16.59
C LEU A 221 -0.14 14.30 -16.11
N LEU A 222 0.33 15.02 -15.09
CA LEU A 222 -0.33 16.21 -14.54
C LEU A 222 0.51 17.46 -14.88
N PRO A 223 0.25 18.15 -16.00
CA PRO A 223 1.08 19.27 -16.45
C PRO A 223 1.26 20.37 -15.42
N VAL A 224 0.21 20.68 -14.65
CA VAL A 224 0.25 21.71 -13.60
C VAL A 224 1.27 21.35 -12.52
N ASN A 225 1.30 20.09 -12.10
CA ASN A 225 2.24 19.63 -11.08
C ASN A 225 3.65 19.52 -11.64
N ILE A 226 3.81 19.15 -12.91
CA ILE A 226 5.11 19.12 -13.61
C ILE A 226 5.70 20.53 -13.71
N THR A 227 4.89 21.55 -14.04
CA THR A 227 5.33 22.95 -14.00
C THR A 227 5.77 23.36 -12.60
N GLY A 228 4.95 23.07 -11.58
CA GLY A 228 5.30 23.37 -10.18
C GLY A 228 6.57 22.64 -9.70
N PHE A 229 6.78 21.39 -10.14
CA PHE A 229 7.99 20.63 -9.85
C PHE A 229 9.26 21.24 -10.45
N GLY A 230 9.13 21.94 -11.58
CA GLY A 230 10.25 22.64 -12.21
C GLY A 230 10.62 23.97 -11.55
N GLU A 231 9.76 24.51 -10.69
CA GLU A 231 10.02 25.78 -10.01
C GLU A 231 11.27 25.66 -9.12
N GLY A 232 12.22 26.58 -9.32
CA GLY A 232 13.48 26.61 -8.57
C GLY A 232 14.57 25.64 -9.03
N LEU A 233 14.31 24.79 -10.04
CA LEU A 233 15.35 23.93 -10.63
C LEU A 233 16.25 24.64 -11.65
N ASP A 234 15.80 25.77 -12.21
CA ASP A 234 16.47 26.50 -13.30
C ASP A 234 16.76 25.61 -14.53
N LEU A 235 15.81 24.72 -14.85
CA LEU A 235 15.88 23.79 -15.99
C LEU A 235 14.76 24.07 -17.00
N PRO A 236 14.96 23.77 -18.30
CA PRO A 236 13.92 23.97 -19.31
C PRO A 236 12.68 23.09 -19.07
N GLU A 237 11.48 23.67 -19.07
CA GLU A 237 10.22 22.96 -18.81
C GLU A 237 9.99 21.74 -19.73
N ASN A 238 10.40 21.84 -20.98
CA ASN A 238 10.30 20.75 -21.95
C ASN A 238 11.21 19.57 -21.62
N GLU A 239 12.39 19.82 -21.03
CA GLU A 239 13.30 18.76 -20.58
C GLU A 239 12.75 18.06 -19.33
N ILE A 240 12.15 18.82 -18.41
CA ILE A 240 11.48 18.29 -17.22
C ILE A 240 10.31 17.40 -17.64
N LEU A 241 9.43 17.90 -18.51
CA LEU A 241 8.28 17.16 -19.01
C LEU A 241 8.72 15.87 -19.73
N LEU A 242 9.75 15.93 -20.57
CA LEU A 242 10.27 14.76 -21.26
C LEU A 242 10.83 13.72 -20.28
N PHE A 243 11.59 14.15 -19.28
CA PHE A 243 12.14 13.25 -18.26
C PHE A 243 11.03 12.56 -17.44
N VAL A 244 10.00 13.31 -17.03
CA VAL A 244 8.83 12.75 -16.35
C VAL A 244 8.08 11.77 -17.27
N ALA A 245 7.91 12.10 -18.56
CA ALA A 245 7.28 11.22 -19.53
C ALA A 245 8.08 9.91 -19.75
N LEU A 246 9.41 9.96 -19.76
CA LEU A 246 10.27 8.76 -19.79
C LEU A 246 10.00 7.85 -18.60
N ARG A 247 9.92 8.41 -17.38
CA ARG A 247 9.64 7.64 -16.16
C ARG A 247 8.25 7.03 -16.16
N GLU A 248 7.23 7.80 -16.54
CA GLU A 248 5.86 7.31 -16.63
C GLU A 248 5.76 6.16 -17.65
N LEU A 249 6.33 6.33 -18.85
CA LEU A 249 6.30 5.27 -19.87
C LEU A 249 7.12 4.05 -19.48
N ALA A 250 8.27 4.21 -18.80
CA ALA A 250 9.05 3.07 -18.34
C ALA A 250 8.22 2.19 -17.39
N HIS A 251 7.54 2.79 -16.39
CA HIS A 251 6.62 2.04 -15.53
C HIS A 251 5.50 1.36 -16.35
N MET A 252 4.86 2.09 -17.25
CA MET A 252 3.76 1.53 -18.06
C MET A 252 4.23 0.36 -18.93
N ARG A 253 5.44 0.44 -19.52
CA ARG A 253 6.05 -0.67 -20.27
C ARG A 253 6.34 -1.87 -19.38
N LEU A 254 6.90 -1.65 -18.18
CA LEU A 254 7.15 -2.71 -17.20
C LEU A 254 5.85 -3.45 -16.85
N TYR A 255 4.82 -2.73 -16.39
CA TYR A 255 3.57 -3.35 -15.97
C TYR A 255 2.78 -3.98 -17.12
N HIS A 256 2.94 -3.48 -18.35
CA HIS A 256 2.35 -4.12 -19.53
C HIS A 256 3.10 -5.39 -19.93
N ALA A 257 4.43 -5.41 -19.82
CA ALA A 257 5.27 -6.57 -20.13
C ALA A 257 5.22 -7.65 -19.04
N VAL A 258 4.91 -7.26 -17.79
CA VAL A 258 4.97 -8.12 -16.60
C VAL A 258 3.61 -8.12 -15.89
N PRO A 259 2.58 -8.82 -16.41
CA PRO A 259 1.21 -8.73 -15.90
C PRO A 259 1.05 -9.21 -14.44
N TRP A 260 1.91 -10.14 -14.00
CA TRP A 260 1.87 -10.68 -12.64
C TRP A 260 2.32 -9.68 -11.56
N LEU A 261 3.13 -8.69 -11.94
CA LEU A 261 3.79 -7.77 -11.01
C LEU A 261 2.79 -6.96 -10.17
N LYS A 262 1.69 -6.51 -10.78
CA LYS A 262 0.65 -5.75 -10.06
C LYS A 262 -0.01 -6.59 -8.97
N ASP A 263 -0.35 -7.83 -9.30
CA ASP A 263 -1.00 -8.73 -8.35
C ASP A 263 -0.01 -9.18 -7.26
N HIS A 264 1.27 -9.33 -7.59
CA HIS A 264 2.33 -9.60 -6.62
C HIS A 264 2.51 -8.47 -5.59
N VAL A 265 2.54 -7.21 -6.03
CA VAL A 265 2.59 -6.05 -5.10
C VAL A 265 1.36 -6.01 -4.20
N ILE A 266 0.17 -6.25 -4.76
CA ILE A 266 -1.08 -6.28 -3.99
C ILE A 266 -1.06 -7.43 -2.97
N GLY A 267 -0.60 -8.62 -3.37
CA GLY A 267 -0.44 -9.77 -2.48
C GLY A 267 0.53 -9.48 -1.32
N ALA A 268 1.64 -8.79 -1.59
CA ALA A 268 2.57 -8.36 -0.54
C ALA A 268 1.93 -7.37 0.46
N ILE A 269 1.06 -6.46 -0.01
CA ILE A 269 0.27 -5.57 0.86
C ILE A 269 -0.75 -6.37 1.67
N GLU A 270 -1.44 -7.34 1.07
CA GLU A 270 -2.40 -8.20 1.76
C GLU A 270 -1.73 -9.06 2.85
N ASP A 271 -0.54 -9.60 2.59
CA ASP A 271 0.22 -10.37 3.57
C ASP A 271 0.71 -9.48 4.72
N TYR A 272 1.14 -8.25 4.44
CA TYR A 272 1.45 -7.27 5.47
C TYR A 272 0.21 -6.93 6.31
N ALA A 273 -0.93 -6.68 5.66
CA ALA A 273 -2.18 -6.33 6.32
C ALA A 273 -2.70 -7.45 7.23
N ARG A 274 -2.61 -8.72 6.78
CA ARG A 274 -3.00 -9.89 7.56
C ARG A 274 -2.21 -10.02 8.87
N GLY A 275 -0.99 -9.51 8.92
CA GLY A 275 -0.14 -9.47 10.10
C GLY A 275 -0.48 -8.39 11.12
N ILE A 276 -1.43 -7.48 10.83
CA ILE A 276 -1.83 -6.40 11.73
C ILE A 276 -2.57 -6.97 12.93
N THR A 277 -1.98 -6.79 14.11
CA THR A 277 -2.57 -7.16 15.40
C THR A 277 -2.43 -6.00 16.37
N ILE A 278 -3.38 -5.86 17.30
CA ILE A 278 -3.30 -4.88 18.37
C ILE A 278 -2.83 -5.63 19.62
N ASP A 279 -1.69 -5.21 20.16
CA ASP A 279 -1.17 -5.80 21.38
C ASP A 279 -1.97 -5.28 22.60
N THR A 280 -2.95 -6.08 23.03
CA THR A 280 -3.76 -5.78 24.20
C THR A 280 -3.03 -6.02 25.53
N SER A 281 -1.87 -6.69 25.53
CA SER A 281 -1.15 -7.00 26.77
C SER A 281 -0.55 -5.75 27.42
N HIS A 282 -0.11 -4.79 26.60
CA HIS A 282 0.31 -3.47 27.07
C HIS A 282 -0.84 -2.63 27.62
N LEU A 283 -2.05 -2.80 27.06
CA LEU A 283 -3.23 -2.13 27.58
C LEU A 283 -3.59 -2.66 28.98
N ASP A 284 -3.46 -3.96 29.23
CA ASP A 284 -3.64 -4.54 30.57
C ASP A 284 -2.62 -4.00 31.58
N GLU A 285 -1.35 -3.80 31.18
CA GLU A 285 -0.34 -3.18 32.04
C GLU A 285 -0.62 -1.70 32.32
N ALA A 286 -1.04 -0.94 31.31
CA ALA A 286 -1.43 0.47 31.47
C ALA A 286 -2.69 0.64 32.33
N LEU A 287 -3.69 -0.23 32.14
CA LEU A 287 -4.93 -0.22 32.93
C LEU A 287 -4.71 -0.63 34.39
N ARG A 288 -3.68 -1.45 34.70
CA ARG A 288 -3.29 -1.73 36.09
C ARG A 288 -2.75 -0.50 36.82
N GLY A 289 -2.24 0.50 36.09
CA GLY A 289 -1.82 1.80 36.63
C GLY A 289 -2.89 2.89 36.56
N PHE A 290 -4.05 2.61 35.94
CA PHE A 290 -5.12 3.58 35.71
C PHE A 290 -5.91 3.84 36.99
N ASP A 291 -5.95 5.11 37.42
CA ASP A 291 -6.81 5.60 38.50
C ASP A 291 -8.03 6.32 37.88
N PRO A 292 -9.25 5.73 37.93
CA PRO A 292 -10.46 6.31 37.35
C PRO A 292 -10.86 7.68 37.95
N SER A 293 -10.26 8.07 39.08
CA SER A 293 -10.54 9.34 39.74
C SER A 293 -9.75 10.53 39.16
N ARG A 294 -8.80 10.29 38.25
CA ARG A 294 -7.93 11.34 37.68
C ARG A 294 -8.10 11.42 36.15
N PRO A 295 -8.90 12.37 35.63
CA PRO A 295 -9.13 12.50 34.18
C PRO A 295 -7.86 12.85 33.36
N GLU A 296 -6.83 13.39 34.02
CA GLU A 296 -5.50 13.67 33.42
C GLU A 296 -4.85 12.39 32.86
N THR A 297 -4.95 11.25 33.57
CA THR A 297 -4.24 10.01 33.22
C THR A 297 -4.80 9.36 31.96
N MET A 298 -6.01 9.74 31.56
CA MET A 298 -6.63 9.24 30.33
C MET A 298 -6.00 9.90 29.09
N GLN A 299 -5.62 11.18 29.16
CA GLN A 299 -4.91 11.86 28.07
C GLN A 299 -3.49 11.33 27.91
N ASP A 300 -2.81 10.99 29.01
CA ASP A 300 -1.47 10.41 28.99
C ASP A 300 -1.45 9.01 28.34
N VAL A 301 -2.41 8.14 28.67
CA VAL A 301 -2.55 6.80 28.06
C VAL A 301 -2.77 6.85 26.54
N PHE A 302 -3.52 7.84 26.04
CA PHE A 302 -3.69 8.04 24.59
C PHE A 302 -2.44 8.63 23.92
N ASN A 303 -1.68 9.48 24.62
CA ASN A 303 -0.46 10.10 24.10
C ASN A 303 0.78 9.19 24.18
N GLU A 304 0.82 8.22 25.09
CA GLU A 304 1.95 7.28 25.27
C GLU A 304 2.08 6.24 24.15
N GLY A 305 1.19 6.23 23.16
CA GLY A 305 1.31 5.33 22.02
C GLY A 305 1.06 3.86 22.39
N LEU A 306 0.29 3.59 23.46
CA LEU A 306 -0.17 2.25 23.85
C LEU A 306 -1.03 1.56 22.78
N PHE A 307 -1.49 2.30 21.77
CA PHE A 307 -2.18 1.79 20.59
C PHE A 307 -1.29 1.71 19.35
N THR A 308 0.03 1.89 19.48
CA THR A 308 0.95 1.72 18.35
C THR A 308 1.16 0.23 18.12
N PRO A 309 0.70 -0.34 17.00
CA PRO A 309 0.90 -1.76 16.72
C PRO A 309 2.41 -2.03 16.62
N GLN A 310 2.96 -2.87 17.49
CA GLN A 310 4.31 -3.38 17.27
C GLN A 310 4.28 -4.39 16.13
N ARG A 311 5.25 -4.29 15.22
CA ARG A 311 5.31 -5.18 14.07
C ARG A 311 5.73 -6.57 14.52
N SER A 312 4.94 -7.59 14.16
CA SER A 312 5.33 -8.98 14.38
C SER A 312 6.49 -9.36 13.43
N PRO A 313 7.30 -10.39 13.74
CA PRO A 313 8.34 -10.86 12.82
C PRO A 313 7.81 -11.24 11.42
N ALA A 314 6.59 -11.77 11.35
CA ALA A 314 5.93 -12.07 10.08
C ALA A 314 5.57 -10.78 9.31
N GLN A 315 5.10 -9.75 10.02
CA GLN A 315 4.80 -8.44 9.43
C GLN A 315 6.07 -7.71 8.97
N GLU A 316 7.17 -7.80 9.72
CA GLU A 316 8.49 -7.28 9.31
C GLU A 316 8.99 -7.97 8.04
N ALA A 317 8.86 -9.30 7.96
CA ALA A 317 9.23 -10.05 6.77
C ALA A 317 8.36 -9.68 5.55
N ALA A 318 7.05 -9.53 5.72
CA ALA A 318 6.15 -9.09 4.66
C ALA A 318 6.49 -7.66 4.18
N LEU A 319 6.78 -6.75 5.12
CA LEU A 319 7.23 -5.41 4.79
C LEU A 319 8.54 -5.41 4.01
N ALA A 320 9.54 -6.18 4.46
CA ALA A 320 10.83 -6.28 3.77
C ALA A 320 10.68 -6.80 2.32
N LYS A 321 9.77 -7.76 2.09
CA LYS A 321 9.44 -8.23 0.74
C LYS A 321 8.83 -7.12 -0.11
N LEU A 322 7.81 -6.41 0.41
CA LEU A 322 7.19 -5.29 -0.29
C LEU A 322 8.21 -4.18 -0.61
N GLU A 323 9.03 -3.79 0.35
CA GLU A 323 10.09 -2.79 0.17
C GLU A 323 11.09 -3.22 -0.92
N THR A 324 11.42 -4.52 -0.99
CA THR A 324 12.32 -5.08 -2.00
C THR A 324 11.69 -5.00 -3.39
N VAL A 325 10.43 -5.41 -3.55
CA VAL A 325 9.72 -5.35 -4.84
C VAL A 325 9.61 -3.91 -5.34
N LEU A 326 9.21 -2.97 -4.47
CA LEU A 326 9.11 -1.56 -4.83
C LEU A 326 10.49 -0.96 -5.19
N ALA A 327 11.54 -1.36 -4.48
CA ALA A 327 12.90 -0.97 -4.81
C ALA A 327 13.35 -1.50 -6.17
N LEU A 328 13.03 -2.75 -6.50
CA LEU A 328 13.36 -3.36 -7.79
C LEU A 328 12.63 -2.66 -8.95
N ILE A 329 11.34 -2.38 -8.80
CA ILE A 329 10.55 -1.62 -9.79
C ILE A 329 11.19 -0.26 -10.06
N GLU A 330 11.41 0.53 -9.01
CA GLU A 330 11.93 1.89 -9.15
C GLU A 330 13.39 1.91 -9.61
N GLY A 331 14.21 0.95 -9.17
CA GLY A 331 15.59 0.80 -9.62
C GLY A 331 15.67 0.44 -11.11
N TRP A 332 14.76 -0.42 -11.60
CA TRP A 332 14.71 -0.78 -13.02
C TRP A 332 14.32 0.44 -13.86
N VAL A 333 13.28 1.17 -13.42
CA VAL A 333 12.85 2.41 -14.10
C VAL A 333 13.95 3.46 -14.10
N ASP A 334 14.63 3.67 -12.97
CA ASP A 334 15.73 4.62 -12.86
C ASP A 334 16.87 4.29 -13.84
N GLU A 335 17.23 3.01 -13.98
CA GLU A 335 18.28 2.59 -14.91
C GLU A 335 17.84 2.69 -16.38
N VAL A 336 16.63 2.24 -16.72
CA VAL A 336 16.08 2.36 -18.08
C VAL A 336 15.95 3.80 -18.53
N VAL A 337 15.49 4.69 -17.65
CA VAL A 337 15.36 6.11 -17.95
C VAL A 337 16.72 6.77 -18.07
N ALA A 338 17.70 6.38 -17.27
CA ALA A 338 19.06 6.88 -17.40
C ALA A 338 19.67 6.56 -18.77
N ASP A 339 19.46 5.34 -19.27
CA ASP A 339 19.88 4.92 -20.60
C ASP A 339 19.13 5.65 -21.72
N ALA A 340 17.81 5.83 -21.58
CA ALA A 340 17.00 6.52 -22.57
C ALA A 340 17.30 8.03 -22.63
N ALA A 341 17.67 8.64 -21.51
CA ALA A 341 17.86 10.08 -21.36
C ALA A 341 19.29 10.56 -21.67
N VAL A 342 20.17 9.74 -22.26
CA VAL A 342 21.58 10.10 -22.54
C VAL A 342 21.76 11.38 -23.37
N ASN A 343 20.77 11.70 -24.21
CA ASN A 343 20.77 12.91 -25.06
C ASN A 343 20.09 14.12 -24.41
N LEU A 344 19.60 14.00 -23.17
CA LEU A 344 18.94 15.06 -22.44
C LEU A 344 19.96 15.76 -21.51
N PRO A 345 20.33 17.02 -21.78
CA PRO A 345 21.35 17.72 -20.98
C PRO A 345 21.05 17.75 -19.48
N SER A 346 19.77 17.93 -19.12
CA SER A 346 19.33 18.00 -17.72
C SER A 346 19.14 16.63 -17.05
N ALA A 347 19.37 15.50 -17.74
CA ALA A 347 19.05 14.17 -17.22
C ALA A 347 19.69 13.86 -15.85
N GLY A 348 20.99 14.17 -15.71
CA GLY A 348 21.71 13.90 -14.45
C GLY A 348 21.14 14.70 -13.27
N ALA A 349 20.83 15.98 -13.49
CA ALA A 349 20.22 16.84 -12.47
C ALA A 349 18.81 16.36 -12.11
N LEU A 350 17.98 16.04 -13.11
CA LEU A 350 16.62 15.55 -12.91
C LEU A 350 16.56 14.19 -12.22
N ARG A 351 17.48 13.27 -12.56
CA ARG A 351 17.62 11.97 -11.89
C ARG A 351 17.93 12.15 -10.41
N GLU A 352 18.89 13.02 -10.06
CA GLU A 352 19.23 13.29 -8.65
C GLU A 352 18.10 14.01 -7.92
N THR A 353 17.41 14.98 -8.55
CA THR A 353 16.23 15.63 -7.96
C THR A 353 15.12 14.62 -7.64
N MET A 354 14.82 13.71 -8.56
CA MET A 354 13.85 12.63 -8.33
C MET A 354 14.31 11.69 -7.20
N ARG A 355 15.59 11.32 -7.17
CA ARG A 355 16.14 10.45 -6.11
C ARG A 355 15.97 11.08 -4.72
N ARG A 356 16.21 12.38 -4.60
CA ARG A 356 16.00 13.13 -3.35
C ARG A 356 14.54 13.18 -2.95
N ARG A 357 13.67 13.50 -3.90
CA ARG A 357 12.22 13.53 -3.70
C ARG A 357 11.69 12.19 -3.20
N ARG A 358 12.16 11.09 -3.81
CA ARG A 358 11.83 9.71 -3.38
C ARG A 358 12.37 9.37 -1.99
N ALA A 359 13.59 9.79 -1.68
CA ALA A 359 14.21 9.52 -0.38
C ALA A 359 13.54 10.29 0.78
N SER A 360 13.16 11.56 0.58
CA SER A 360 12.48 12.35 1.60
C SER A 360 10.99 12.01 1.71
N GLY A 361 10.37 11.60 0.60
CA GLY A 361 8.91 11.56 0.44
C GLY A 361 8.30 12.96 0.47
N GLY A 362 7.07 13.06 -0.02
CA GLY A 362 6.26 14.28 0.11
C GLY A 362 5.42 14.30 1.39
N PRO A 363 5.01 15.48 1.90
CA PRO A 363 4.09 15.59 3.04
C PRO A 363 2.81 14.78 2.85
N ALA A 364 2.23 14.78 1.64
CA ALA A 364 1.02 14.00 1.35
C ALA A 364 1.26 12.48 1.41
N GLU A 365 2.43 12.02 0.95
CA GLU A 365 2.82 10.61 1.01
C GLU A 365 3.03 10.13 2.45
N GLN A 366 3.64 10.97 3.29
CA GLN A 366 3.78 10.69 4.73
C GLN A 366 2.42 10.62 5.43
N ALA A 367 1.51 11.55 5.12
CA ALA A 367 0.15 11.52 5.64
C ALA A 367 -0.60 10.25 5.21
N PHE A 368 -0.50 9.86 3.94
CA PHE A 368 -1.08 8.60 3.44
C PHE A 368 -0.51 7.38 4.17
N ALA A 369 0.82 7.31 4.31
CA ALA A 369 1.48 6.21 4.98
C ALA A 369 1.06 6.09 6.46
N SER A 370 0.77 7.21 7.13
CA SER A 370 0.27 7.20 8.50
C SER A 370 -1.13 6.60 8.64
N ILE A 371 -2.00 6.78 7.63
CA ILE A 371 -3.37 6.26 7.62
C ILE A 371 -3.40 4.77 7.31
N VAL A 372 -2.59 4.34 6.33
CA VAL A 372 -2.51 2.94 5.90
C VAL A 372 -1.54 2.13 6.78
N GLY A 373 -0.72 2.81 7.60
CA GLY A 373 0.32 2.18 8.41
C GLY A 373 1.43 1.53 7.56
N LEU A 374 1.57 1.94 6.30
CA LEU A 374 2.45 1.35 5.31
C LEU A 374 3.09 2.43 4.44
N GLU A 375 4.41 2.40 4.34
CA GLU A 375 5.16 3.27 3.43
C GLU A 375 5.44 2.53 2.12
N LEU A 376 4.88 3.03 1.00
CA LEU A 376 5.13 2.48 -0.34
C LEU A 376 6.43 3.01 -0.97
N ARG A 377 7.40 3.41 -0.14
CA ARG A 377 8.66 4.00 -0.59
C ARG A 377 9.76 2.96 -0.73
N PRO A 378 10.53 2.96 -1.82
CA PRO A 378 11.66 2.06 -1.97
C PRO A 378 12.83 2.51 -1.06
N ARG A 379 13.08 1.80 0.04
CA ARG A 379 14.21 2.10 0.93
C ARG A 379 15.57 1.76 0.31
N ARG A 380 15.60 0.79 -0.60
CA ARG A 380 16.82 0.25 -1.25
C ARG A 380 16.96 0.65 -2.71
N LEU A 381 16.49 1.86 -3.07
CA LEU A 381 16.50 2.34 -4.45
C LEU A 381 17.91 2.35 -5.04
N ARG A 382 18.92 2.77 -4.28
CA ARG A 382 20.28 2.90 -4.78
C ARG A 382 20.89 1.52 -5.07
N GLU A 383 20.64 0.56 -4.20
CA GLU A 383 21.06 -0.84 -4.31
C GLU A 383 20.38 -1.48 -5.52
N ALA A 384 19.07 -1.27 -5.68
CA ALA A 384 18.31 -1.75 -6.84
C ALA A 384 18.82 -1.16 -8.16
N SER A 385 19.04 0.15 -8.27
CA SER A 385 19.60 0.74 -9.50
C SER A 385 20.99 0.16 -9.81
N GLN A 386 21.84 -0.07 -8.80
CA GLN A 386 23.16 -0.69 -8.98
C GLN A 386 23.04 -2.13 -9.46
N PHE A 387 22.10 -2.90 -8.91
CA PHE A 387 21.80 -4.25 -9.34
C PHE A 387 21.41 -4.29 -10.82
N TRP A 388 20.47 -3.44 -11.25
CA TRP A 388 20.02 -3.41 -12.65
C TRP A 388 21.12 -2.95 -13.62
N ALA A 389 21.93 -1.97 -13.20
CA ALA A 389 23.10 -1.55 -13.97
C ALA A 389 24.13 -2.68 -14.14
N HIS A 390 24.39 -3.44 -13.06
CA HIS A 390 25.27 -4.61 -13.09
C HIS A 390 24.74 -5.70 -14.02
N LEU A 391 23.48 -6.07 -13.86
CA LEU A 391 22.85 -7.12 -14.66
C LEU A 391 22.83 -6.77 -16.16
N LYS A 392 22.58 -5.49 -16.48
CA LYS A 392 22.70 -4.98 -17.85
C LYS A 392 24.12 -5.10 -18.40
N GLN A 393 25.13 -4.77 -17.60
CA GLN A 393 26.52 -4.88 -18.01
C GLN A 393 26.93 -6.33 -18.28
N GLU A 394 26.43 -7.26 -17.47
CA GLU A 394 26.74 -8.69 -17.58
C GLU A 394 25.98 -9.37 -18.73
N ARG A 395 24.68 -9.09 -18.89
CA ARG A 395 23.78 -9.86 -19.76
C ARG A 395 23.12 -9.05 -20.88
N GLY A 396 23.44 -7.78 -21.02
CA GLY A 396 22.79 -6.87 -21.97
C GLY A 396 21.36 -6.50 -21.57
N LEU A 397 20.66 -5.80 -22.47
CA LEU A 397 19.29 -5.31 -22.23
C LEU A 397 18.28 -6.46 -22.06
N GLU A 398 18.34 -7.45 -22.96
CA GLU A 398 17.43 -8.59 -22.95
C GLU A 398 17.60 -9.43 -21.69
N GLY A 399 18.85 -9.70 -21.28
CA GLY A 399 19.13 -10.46 -20.06
C GLY A 399 18.81 -9.72 -18.77
N ARG A 400 18.86 -8.37 -18.76
CA ARG A 400 18.36 -7.56 -17.65
C ARG A 400 16.84 -7.70 -17.53
N ASP A 401 16.13 -7.50 -18.64
CA ASP A 401 14.67 -7.44 -18.65
C ASP A 401 14.04 -8.83 -18.44
N ALA A 402 14.72 -9.91 -18.84
CA ALA A 402 14.30 -11.30 -18.60
C ALA A 402 14.23 -11.69 -17.11
N ALA A 403 14.83 -10.90 -16.20
CA ALA A 403 14.67 -11.12 -14.76
C ALA A 403 13.22 -10.88 -14.27
N TRP A 404 12.36 -10.32 -15.12
CA TRP A 404 10.93 -10.15 -14.87
C TRP A 404 10.03 -11.22 -15.51
N ASP A 405 10.57 -12.17 -16.28
CA ASP A 405 9.77 -13.13 -17.04
C ASP A 405 8.86 -13.98 -16.14
N ALA A 406 9.31 -14.27 -14.92
CA ALA A 406 8.56 -14.99 -13.91
C ALA A 406 8.87 -14.49 -12.48
N GLU A 407 7.96 -14.72 -11.56
CA GLU A 407 8.05 -14.25 -10.16
C GLU A 407 9.24 -14.86 -9.41
N ASP A 408 9.58 -16.11 -9.69
CA ASP A 408 10.71 -16.86 -9.12
C ASP A 408 12.09 -16.43 -9.64
N LEU A 409 12.12 -15.77 -10.81
CA LEU A 409 13.32 -15.16 -11.39
C LEU A 409 13.59 -13.76 -10.81
N MET A 410 12.61 -13.17 -10.13
CA MET A 410 12.73 -11.84 -9.56
C MET A 410 13.89 -11.80 -8.55
N PRO A 411 14.74 -10.76 -8.62
CA PRO A 411 15.81 -10.58 -7.64
C PRO A 411 15.27 -10.46 -6.22
N THR A 412 16.06 -10.90 -5.25
CA THR A 412 15.74 -10.87 -3.83
C THR A 412 16.54 -9.81 -3.08
N GLY A 413 16.28 -9.67 -1.79
CA GLY A 413 17.06 -8.78 -0.94
C GLY A 413 18.56 -9.11 -0.92
N GLU A 414 18.92 -10.40 -0.99
CA GLU A 414 20.31 -10.87 -1.06
C GLU A 414 20.97 -10.48 -2.39
N ASP A 415 20.21 -10.49 -3.48
CA ASP A 415 20.71 -10.10 -4.79
C ASP A 415 21.01 -8.60 -4.89
N LEU A 416 20.27 -7.79 -4.13
CA LEU A 416 20.56 -6.37 -3.98
C LEU A 416 21.82 -6.09 -3.14
N ASP A 417 22.16 -6.98 -2.19
CA ASP A 417 23.38 -6.86 -1.37
C ASP A 417 24.61 -7.38 -2.13
N ASP A 418 24.45 -8.40 -2.95
CA ASP A 418 25.49 -9.00 -3.79
C ASP A 418 25.01 -9.19 -5.24
N PRO A 419 25.04 -8.13 -6.08
CA PRO A 419 24.65 -8.24 -7.48
C PRO A 419 25.49 -9.24 -8.28
N ALA A 420 26.78 -9.38 -7.96
CA ALA A 420 27.71 -10.26 -8.67
C ALA A 420 27.40 -11.75 -8.47
N GLY A 421 26.81 -12.12 -7.32
CA GLY A 421 26.40 -13.49 -7.06
C GLY A 421 25.09 -13.91 -7.73
N PHE A 422 24.28 -12.97 -8.26
CA PHE A 422 22.94 -13.25 -8.78
C PHE A 422 22.94 -14.36 -9.83
N THR A 423 23.83 -14.26 -10.83
CA THR A 423 23.93 -15.24 -11.91
C THR A 423 24.27 -16.63 -11.41
N SER A 424 25.22 -16.73 -10.47
CA SER A 424 25.61 -18.01 -9.89
C SER A 424 24.47 -18.62 -9.08
N ARG A 425 23.75 -17.81 -8.28
CA ARG A 425 22.59 -18.26 -7.51
C ARG A 425 21.47 -18.78 -8.40
N ARG A 426 21.15 -18.10 -9.50
CA ARG A 426 20.12 -18.57 -10.44
C ARG A 426 20.52 -19.84 -11.19
N ALA A 427 21.80 -19.98 -11.57
CA ALA A 427 22.28 -21.19 -12.20
C ALA A 427 22.15 -22.43 -11.30
N LEU A 428 22.39 -22.27 -9.99
CA LEU A 428 22.24 -23.37 -9.02
C LEU A 428 20.78 -23.79 -8.84
N VAL A 429 19.84 -22.84 -8.82
CA VAL A 429 18.40 -23.15 -8.69
C VAL A 429 17.88 -23.87 -9.93
N ASN A 430 18.24 -23.39 -11.13
CA ASN A 430 17.82 -24.05 -12.36
C ASN A 430 18.42 -25.46 -12.49
N ALA A 431 19.68 -25.66 -12.07
CA ALA A 431 20.29 -26.98 -12.08
C ALA A 431 19.57 -27.95 -11.11
N SER A 432 19.15 -27.49 -9.93
CA SER A 432 18.38 -28.32 -9.00
C SER A 432 17.00 -28.69 -9.54
N ASP A 433 16.36 -27.81 -10.31
CA ASP A 433 15.05 -28.08 -10.93
C ASP A 433 15.18 -29.08 -12.08
N GLU A 434 16.21 -28.95 -12.92
CA GLU A 434 16.51 -29.94 -13.98
C GLU A 434 16.82 -31.33 -13.39
N ASP A 435 17.57 -31.38 -12.29
CA ASP A 435 17.86 -32.64 -11.58
C ASP A 435 16.58 -33.24 -10.97
N LEU A 436 15.68 -32.41 -10.44
CA LEU A 436 14.38 -32.82 -9.91
C LEU A 436 13.46 -33.35 -11.02
N ASP A 437 13.39 -32.67 -12.15
CA ASP A 437 12.61 -33.09 -13.32
C ASP A 437 13.15 -34.40 -13.90
N ALA A 438 14.47 -34.55 -13.98
CA ALA A 438 15.10 -35.80 -14.39
C ALA A 438 14.85 -36.95 -13.40
N ALA A 439 14.67 -36.65 -12.11
CA ALA A 439 14.28 -37.65 -11.10
C ALA A 439 12.79 -38.02 -11.18
N LEU A 440 11.92 -37.05 -11.46
CA LEU A 440 10.48 -37.25 -11.69
C LEU A 440 10.23 -38.07 -12.97
N ASP A 441 10.93 -37.76 -14.07
CA ASP A 441 10.82 -38.53 -15.31
C ASP A 441 11.29 -39.97 -15.12
N ARG A 442 12.38 -40.19 -14.37
CA ARG A 442 12.82 -41.54 -13.97
C ARG A 442 11.78 -42.29 -13.14
N LEU A 443 11.08 -41.60 -12.23
CA LEU A 443 10.01 -42.20 -11.42
C LEU A 443 8.78 -42.55 -12.27
N LEU A 444 8.40 -41.68 -13.21
CA LEU A 444 7.22 -41.85 -14.07
C LEU A 444 7.45 -42.87 -15.20
N SER A 445 8.68 -42.99 -15.70
CA SER A 445 9.08 -43.98 -16.71
C SER A 445 9.31 -45.38 -16.14
N GLY A 446 9.09 -45.58 -14.83
CA GLY A 446 9.26 -46.87 -14.18
C GLY A 446 10.73 -47.26 -13.97
N GLY A 447 11.66 -46.29 -13.94
CA GLY A 447 13.11 -46.50 -13.77
C GLY A 447 13.55 -47.08 -12.42
N TYR A 448 12.59 -47.47 -11.57
CA TYR A 448 12.80 -48.29 -10.38
C TYR A 448 12.25 -49.72 -10.57
N GLU A 449 12.27 -50.26 -11.79
CA GLU A 449 12.13 -51.71 -11.97
C GLU A 449 13.30 -52.40 -11.26
N GLU A 450 12.94 -53.12 -10.20
CA GLU A 450 13.83 -53.90 -9.34
C GLU A 450 14.84 -54.69 -10.17
N GLN A 451 16.11 -54.49 -9.85
CA GLN A 451 17.15 -55.48 -10.07
C GLN A 451 16.76 -56.73 -9.26
N THR A 452 15.85 -57.53 -9.81
CA THR A 452 15.60 -58.89 -9.36
C THR A 452 16.84 -59.68 -9.73
N GLU A 453 17.74 -59.78 -8.76
CA GLU A 453 18.80 -60.79 -8.74
C GLU A 453 18.19 -62.10 -9.23
N SER A 454 18.63 -62.52 -10.41
CA SER A 454 18.37 -63.86 -10.91
C SER A 454 19.11 -64.81 -9.97
N GLY A 455 18.38 -65.34 -9.00
CA GLY A 455 18.82 -66.47 -8.19
C GLY A 455 19.14 -67.64 -9.11
N ASP A 456 20.42 -67.98 -9.22
CA ASP A 456 20.84 -69.32 -9.58
C ASP A 456 21.28 -70.01 -8.29
N ASP A 457 20.40 -70.91 -7.87
CA ASP A 457 20.46 -71.68 -6.65
C ASP A 457 21.12 -73.02 -7.00
N SER A 458 22.27 -73.34 -6.39
CA SER A 458 22.53 -74.72 -5.98
C SER A 458 23.65 -74.84 -4.92
N PRO A 459 23.44 -75.67 -3.88
CA PRO A 459 24.27 -75.68 -2.68
C PRO A 459 25.25 -76.87 -2.65
N SER A 460 26.34 -76.72 -1.89
CA SER A 460 26.90 -77.85 -1.14
C SER A 460 27.59 -77.36 0.13
N SER A 461 27.06 -77.84 1.26
CA SER A 461 27.61 -77.76 2.60
C SER A 461 28.82 -78.68 2.76
N ASP A 462 29.88 -78.25 3.47
CA ASP A 462 30.34 -79.00 4.65
C ASP A 462 31.31 -78.18 5.53
N SER A 463 30.89 -78.00 6.78
CA SER A 463 31.62 -78.01 8.06
C SER A 463 33.11 -77.65 8.17
N GLY A 464 33.45 -76.80 9.15
CA GLY A 464 34.66 -77.03 9.97
C GLY A 464 35.36 -75.82 10.57
N ASP A 465 35.03 -75.54 11.84
CA ASP A 465 35.91 -75.09 12.92
C ASP A 465 36.38 -73.62 13.05
N ALA A 466 36.36 -73.18 14.30
CA ALA A 466 36.71 -71.86 14.86
C ALA A 466 38.15 -71.89 15.46
N PRO A 467 38.60 -70.91 16.26
CA PRO A 467 38.64 -69.44 16.13
C PRO A 467 40.09 -68.90 16.37
N ASP A 468 40.21 -67.59 16.65
CA ASP A 468 41.30 -66.92 17.39
C ASP A 468 42.50 -66.51 16.51
N SER A 469 43.10 -65.33 16.54
CA SER A 469 43.31 -64.24 17.52
C SER A 469 43.82 -63.04 16.69
N GLY A 470 43.52 -61.78 16.97
CA GLY A 470 44.19 -60.99 18.00
C GLY A 470 44.83 -59.73 17.38
N ASP A 471 44.74 -58.62 18.13
CA ASP A 471 45.54 -57.38 18.06
C ASP A 471 45.20 -56.28 17.03
N GLU A 472 44.34 -55.38 17.47
CA GLU A 472 44.62 -53.93 17.50
C GLU A 472 45.21 -53.57 18.89
N PRO A 473 45.65 -52.34 19.20
CA PRO A 473 46.13 -51.22 18.38
C PRO A 473 47.40 -50.57 19.00
N THR A 474 48.12 -49.67 18.29
CA THR A 474 48.76 -48.53 18.98
C THR A 474 49.00 -47.34 18.05
N ASP A 475 48.57 -46.21 18.60
CA ASP A 475 48.57 -44.79 18.21
C ASP A 475 49.99 -44.15 18.15
N PRO A 476 50.18 -42.81 18.21
CA PRO A 476 50.64 -41.96 17.12
C PRO A 476 51.99 -41.26 17.43
N GLN A 477 52.59 -40.54 16.48
CA GLN A 477 53.43 -39.34 16.71
C GLN A 477 53.96 -38.82 15.36
N ASP A 478 53.67 -37.60 14.92
CA ASP A 478 54.15 -36.29 15.37
C ASP A 478 55.37 -35.79 14.54
N LYS A 479 55.05 -34.96 13.53
CA LYS A 479 55.74 -33.70 13.15
C LYS A 479 57.21 -33.74 12.62
N PRO A 480 57.77 -32.61 12.11
CA PRO A 480 57.82 -32.31 10.67
C PRO A 480 59.27 -32.04 10.17
N GLN A 481 59.48 -31.80 8.88
CA GLN A 481 60.57 -30.94 8.34
C GLN A 481 60.53 -30.89 6.81
N GLY A 482 60.76 -29.70 6.24
CA GLY A 482 61.00 -29.48 4.81
C GLY A 482 60.38 -28.19 4.32
#